data_AF-A0A847MJ83-F1
#
_entry.id   AF-A0A847MJ83-F1
#
_cell.length_a   1.000
_cell.length_b   1.000
_cell.length_c   1.000
_cell.angle_alpha   90.00
_cell.angle_beta   90.00
_cell.angle_gamma   90.00
#
_symmetry.space_group_name_H-M   'P 1'
#
loop_
_entity.id
_entity.type
_entity.pdbx_description
1 polymer ?
#
loop_
_entity_poly.entity_id
_entity_poly.type
_entity_poly.pdbx_seq_one_letter_code
_entity_poly.pdbx_strand_id
1 'polypeptide(L)'
;MENWVNLVATRILPKVNADGTIGAAQPTRNVADFVRHIVDSIGRGDDAINMQELARLSANVWQPRGEYFDYVFDETNVKEAIDTALRAGMSEFSLENGKIRPVRDDVRTAWEQGYSPQNMVKPLRRSADPHKHDDHDGVEVEYIDSNGWVESVVQCRLPGDAGLRVEKIKLDGVTDRTRAWRFGMRHRRAMKYRRKQYSFQTELAGLNSQYLSYVPLVGEDQDYGQSAIMVSISDNGGQALIYTSEPLQWIDGKDHVVAYRNAQGDVVGPFAASPGPTENSIIADIPKPWPIVSLKMEPPHVYFGTVNDWCFPALITEINPQSTDLVNISAVNYDIRVYADDNNYPQD
;
A
#
# COMPACT_ATOMS: atom_id res chain seq x y z
N MET A 1 -8.33 -54.86 -8.93
CA MET A 1 -7.63 -53.92 -8.04
C MET A 1 -7.40 -52.67 -8.83
N GLU A 2 -8.06 -51.59 -8.46
CA GLU A 2 -7.85 -50.27 -9.06
C GLU A 2 -6.53 -49.75 -8.49
N ASN A 3 -5.54 -49.55 -9.35
CA ASN A 3 -4.23 -49.05 -8.94
C ASN A 3 -4.32 -47.53 -8.80
N TRP A 4 -4.20 -47.05 -7.56
CA TRP A 4 -4.11 -45.62 -7.27
C TRP A 4 -2.71 -45.12 -7.61
N VAL A 5 -2.64 -44.07 -8.43
CA VAL A 5 -1.38 -43.39 -8.77
C VAL A 5 -1.35 -42.06 -8.02
N ASN A 6 -0.33 -41.86 -7.19
CA ASN A 6 -0.07 -40.56 -6.57
C ASN A 6 0.67 -39.67 -7.58
N LEU A 7 0.07 -38.54 -7.96
CA LEU A 7 0.64 -37.58 -8.88
C LEU A 7 0.54 -36.17 -8.31
N VAL A 8 1.66 -35.44 -8.30
CA VAL A 8 1.67 -33.98 -8.14
C VAL A 8 1.64 -33.37 -9.55
N ALA A 9 0.47 -32.87 -9.95
CA ALA A 9 0.28 -32.31 -11.29
C ALA A 9 0.57 -30.80 -11.31
N THR A 10 1.26 -30.35 -12.35
CA THR A 10 1.46 -28.91 -12.62
C THR A 10 0.62 -28.52 -13.83
N ARG A 11 -0.21 -27.47 -13.68
CA ARG A 11 -1.06 -26.99 -14.77
C ARG A 11 -0.21 -26.34 -15.86
N ILE A 12 -0.58 -26.57 -17.12
CA ILE A 12 0.01 -25.91 -18.29
C ILE A 12 -0.84 -24.69 -18.62
N LEU A 13 -0.30 -23.49 -18.51
CA LEU A 13 -1.01 -22.23 -18.76
C LEU A 13 -0.17 -21.29 -19.65
N PRO A 14 -0.81 -20.42 -20.45
CA PRO A 14 -0.14 -19.30 -21.10
C PRO A 14 0.58 -18.43 -20.06
N LYS A 15 1.85 -18.12 -20.32
CA LYS A 15 2.69 -17.33 -19.40
C LYS A 15 2.38 -15.84 -19.52
N VAL A 16 2.19 -15.16 -18.40
CA VAL A 16 2.21 -13.69 -18.35
C VAL A 16 3.67 -13.23 -18.32
N ASN A 17 4.12 -12.56 -19.38
CA ASN A 17 5.46 -12.00 -19.48
C ASN A 17 5.58 -10.71 -18.66
N ALA A 18 6.83 -10.30 -18.38
CA ALA A 18 7.11 -9.10 -17.57
C ALA A 18 6.60 -7.78 -18.17
N ASP A 19 6.35 -7.75 -19.48
CA ASP A 19 5.77 -6.62 -20.21
C ASP A 19 4.23 -6.68 -20.30
N GLY A 20 3.59 -7.67 -19.68
CA GLY A 20 2.14 -7.88 -19.73
C GLY A 20 1.66 -8.66 -20.96
N THR A 21 2.55 -9.07 -21.87
CA THR A 21 2.19 -9.90 -23.02
C THR A 21 2.01 -11.37 -22.64
N ILE A 22 1.29 -12.13 -23.48
CA ILE A 22 1.04 -13.55 -23.26
C ILE A 22 2.02 -14.40 -24.08
N GLY A 23 2.78 -15.24 -23.39
CA GLY A 23 3.70 -16.21 -23.96
C GLY A 23 3.08 -17.59 -24.18
N ALA A 24 3.88 -18.50 -24.73
CA ALA A 24 3.47 -19.89 -24.97
C ALA A 24 3.10 -20.62 -23.66
N ALA A 25 2.15 -21.54 -23.78
CA ALA A 25 1.68 -22.33 -22.65
C ALA A 25 2.79 -23.26 -22.14
N GLN A 26 3.01 -23.26 -20.83
CA GLN A 26 4.03 -24.07 -20.17
C GLN A 26 3.58 -24.50 -18.77
N PRO A 27 4.15 -25.58 -18.20
CA PRO A 27 3.92 -25.92 -16.79
C PRO A 27 4.29 -24.75 -15.89
N THR A 28 3.35 -24.28 -15.06
CA THR A 28 3.57 -23.10 -14.22
C THR A 28 2.89 -23.23 -12.85
N ARG A 29 3.51 -22.59 -11.85
CA ARG A 29 2.96 -22.36 -10.51
C ARG A 29 2.83 -20.85 -10.22
N ASN A 30 2.96 -20.02 -11.26
CA ASN A 30 2.93 -18.57 -11.15
C ASN A 30 1.52 -18.08 -10.82
N VAL A 31 1.42 -17.23 -9.80
CA VAL A 31 0.18 -16.56 -9.40
C VAL A 31 -0.45 -15.80 -10.57
N ALA A 32 0.34 -15.06 -11.36
CA ALA A 32 -0.19 -14.26 -12.48
C ALA A 32 -0.81 -15.10 -13.58
N ASP A 33 -0.13 -16.19 -13.97
CA ASP A 33 -0.63 -17.10 -15.01
C ASP A 33 -1.97 -17.71 -14.58
N PHE A 34 -2.11 -18.05 -13.29
CA PHE A 34 -3.34 -18.60 -12.74
C PHE A 34 -4.48 -17.57 -12.66
N VAL A 35 -4.20 -16.35 -12.17
CA VAL A 35 -5.20 -15.27 -12.10
C VAL A 35 -5.73 -14.93 -13.50
N ARG A 36 -4.83 -14.78 -14.49
CA ARG A 36 -5.22 -14.55 -15.88
C ARG A 36 -6.07 -15.70 -16.43
N HIS A 37 -5.69 -16.94 -16.11
CA HIS A 37 -6.47 -18.11 -16.51
C HIS A 37 -7.89 -18.13 -15.94
N ILE A 38 -8.09 -17.77 -14.66
CA ILE A 38 -9.44 -17.69 -14.07
C ILE A 38 -10.31 -16.70 -14.86
N VAL A 39 -9.78 -15.51 -15.18
CA VAL A 39 -10.53 -14.47 -15.91
C VAL A 39 -10.82 -14.88 -17.36
N ASP A 40 -9.87 -15.53 -18.01
CA ASP A 40 -10.03 -16.08 -19.37
C ASP A 40 -11.08 -17.20 -19.40
N SER A 41 -11.13 -18.04 -18.35
CA SER A 41 -12.08 -19.17 -18.25
C SER A 41 -13.55 -18.74 -18.25
N ILE A 42 -13.84 -17.51 -17.86
CA ILE A 42 -15.19 -16.91 -17.88
C ILE A 42 -15.43 -15.99 -19.09
N GLY A 43 -14.52 -16.00 -20.08
CA GLY A 43 -14.67 -15.26 -21.33
C GLY A 43 -14.50 -13.74 -21.21
N ARG A 44 -13.88 -13.24 -20.13
CA ARG A 44 -13.63 -11.81 -19.94
C ARG A 44 -12.35 -11.33 -20.64
N GLY A 45 -11.40 -12.23 -20.83
CA GLY A 45 -10.13 -11.95 -21.52
C GLY A 45 -9.23 -10.97 -20.78
N ASP A 46 -8.12 -10.61 -21.42
CA ASP A 46 -7.04 -9.83 -20.81
C ASP A 46 -7.43 -8.36 -20.56
N ASP A 47 -8.39 -7.81 -21.31
CA ASP A 47 -8.88 -6.43 -21.15
C ASP A 47 -9.56 -6.17 -19.80
N ALA A 48 -10.07 -7.22 -19.17
CA ALA A 48 -10.68 -7.15 -17.86
C ALA A 48 -9.65 -7.07 -16.72
N ILE A 49 -8.35 -7.16 -17.00
CA ILE A 49 -7.27 -7.15 -16.01
C ILE A 49 -6.33 -5.98 -16.30
N ASN A 50 -5.81 -5.35 -15.25
CA ASN A 50 -4.61 -4.54 -15.37
C ASN A 50 -3.39 -5.47 -15.56
N MET A 51 -3.16 -5.88 -16.81
CA MET A 51 -2.07 -6.80 -17.19
C MET A 51 -0.68 -6.26 -16.88
N GLN A 52 -0.50 -4.94 -16.92
CA GLN A 52 0.77 -4.31 -16.56
C GLN A 52 1.05 -4.47 -15.06
N GLU A 53 0.07 -4.22 -14.20
CA GLU A 53 0.25 -4.40 -12.76
C GLU A 53 0.41 -5.87 -12.37
N LEU A 54 -0.36 -6.77 -13.01
CA LEU A 54 -0.22 -8.21 -12.82
C LEU A 54 1.19 -8.70 -13.19
N ALA A 55 1.71 -8.26 -14.34
CA ALA A 55 3.05 -8.58 -14.79
C ALA A 55 4.13 -7.98 -13.87
N ARG A 56 3.95 -6.73 -13.42
CA ARG A 56 4.86 -6.05 -12.50
C ARG A 56 4.99 -6.82 -11.18
N LEU A 57 3.86 -7.20 -10.56
CA LEU A 57 3.87 -7.98 -9.32
C LEU A 57 4.49 -9.37 -9.53
N SER A 58 4.14 -10.06 -10.63
CA SER A 58 4.73 -11.35 -10.97
C SER A 58 6.25 -11.28 -11.10
N ALA A 59 6.76 -10.35 -11.91
CA ALA A 59 8.17 -10.28 -12.27
C ALA A 59 9.04 -9.70 -11.15
N ASN A 60 8.55 -8.68 -10.44
CA ASN A 60 9.38 -7.92 -9.49
C ASN A 60 9.17 -8.32 -8.03
N VAL A 61 8.05 -8.98 -7.71
CA VAL A 61 7.71 -9.33 -6.33
C VAL A 61 7.57 -10.84 -6.18
N TRP A 62 6.57 -11.47 -6.80
CA TRP A 62 6.22 -12.85 -6.48
C TRP A 62 7.30 -13.85 -6.92
N GLN A 63 7.74 -13.82 -8.18
CA GLN A 63 8.72 -14.78 -8.68
C GLN A 63 10.10 -14.66 -8.00
N PRO A 64 10.69 -13.46 -7.83
CA PRO A 64 11.98 -13.33 -7.12
C PRO A 64 11.94 -13.82 -5.67
N ARG A 65 10.76 -13.78 -5.05
CA ARG A 65 10.53 -14.22 -3.66
C ARG A 65 10.11 -15.69 -3.55
N GLY A 66 9.97 -16.40 -4.67
CA GLY A 66 9.47 -17.78 -4.69
C GLY A 66 8.01 -17.91 -4.24
N GLU A 67 7.19 -16.87 -4.47
CA GLU A 67 5.77 -16.89 -4.16
C GLU A 67 5.01 -17.55 -5.33
N TYR A 68 4.53 -18.77 -5.08
CA TYR A 68 3.80 -19.63 -6.03
C TYR A 68 2.40 -19.97 -5.52
N PHE A 69 1.51 -20.38 -6.41
CA PHE A 69 0.16 -20.81 -6.06
C PHE A 69 -0.05 -22.30 -6.34
N ASP A 70 -0.38 -23.06 -5.29
CA ASP A 70 -0.62 -24.50 -5.35
C ASP A 70 -1.96 -24.85 -4.70
N TYR A 71 -3.00 -24.92 -5.51
CA TYR A 71 -4.33 -25.25 -5.02
C TYR A 71 -5.16 -25.97 -6.08
N VAL A 72 -6.07 -26.82 -5.62
CA VAL A 72 -7.11 -27.42 -6.44
C VAL A 72 -8.44 -26.86 -5.96
N PHE A 73 -9.16 -26.20 -6.85
CA PHE A 73 -10.50 -25.73 -6.56
C PHE A 73 -11.51 -26.83 -6.84
N ASP A 74 -12.46 -27.00 -5.91
CA ASP A 74 -13.75 -27.59 -6.20
C ASP A 74 -14.66 -26.52 -6.86
N GLU A 75 -15.96 -26.53 -6.57
CA GLU A 75 -16.86 -25.46 -6.97
C GLU A 75 -16.64 -24.21 -6.12
N THR A 76 -16.32 -23.08 -6.77
CA THR A 76 -16.11 -21.77 -6.11
C THR A 76 -16.55 -20.65 -7.05
N ASN A 77 -16.66 -19.42 -6.53
CA ASN A 77 -16.88 -18.26 -7.37
C ASN A 77 -15.57 -17.62 -7.84
N VAL A 78 -15.65 -16.88 -8.95
CA VAL A 78 -14.51 -16.26 -9.63
C VAL A 78 -13.71 -15.35 -8.70
N LYS A 79 -14.39 -14.54 -7.89
CA LYS A 79 -13.72 -13.58 -7.00
C LYS A 79 -12.93 -14.32 -5.93
N GLU A 80 -13.52 -15.31 -5.28
CA GLU A 80 -12.86 -16.16 -4.28
C GLU A 80 -11.65 -16.90 -4.88
N ALA A 81 -11.78 -17.43 -6.10
CA ALA A 81 -10.67 -18.08 -6.78
C ALA A 81 -9.49 -17.12 -7.02
N ILE A 82 -9.78 -15.89 -7.47
CA ILE A 82 -8.75 -14.87 -7.70
C ILE A 82 -8.15 -14.42 -6.37
N ASP A 83 -8.96 -14.14 -5.36
CA ASP A 83 -8.48 -13.76 -4.02
C ASP A 83 -7.58 -14.84 -3.43
N THR A 84 -7.95 -16.11 -3.54
CA THR A 84 -7.16 -17.24 -3.04
C THR A 84 -5.81 -17.32 -3.75
N ALA A 85 -5.79 -17.15 -5.08
CA ALA A 85 -4.55 -17.10 -5.85
C ALA A 85 -3.67 -15.90 -5.46
N LEU A 86 -4.25 -14.70 -5.36
CA LEU A 86 -3.52 -13.47 -5.02
C LEU A 86 -2.98 -13.49 -3.58
N ARG A 87 -3.71 -14.08 -2.63
CA ARG A 87 -3.27 -14.22 -1.23
C ARG A 87 -1.99 -15.03 -1.10
N ALA A 88 -1.74 -15.99 -1.99
CA ALA A 88 -0.47 -16.72 -2.02
C ALA A 88 0.74 -15.82 -2.32
N GLY A 89 0.52 -14.70 -3.01
CA GLY A 89 1.46 -13.60 -3.21
C GLY A 89 1.22 -12.40 -2.30
N MET A 90 0.60 -12.59 -1.13
CA MET A 90 0.17 -11.55 -0.15
C MET A 90 -0.51 -10.33 -0.80
N SER A 91 -1.30 -10.60 -1.83
CA SER A 91 -2.00 -9.58 -2.61
C SER A 91 -3.50 -9.79 -2.50
N GLU A 92 -4.24 -8.73 -2.80
CA GLU A 92 -5.70 -8.68 -2.68
C GLU A 92 -6.31 -8.30 -4.03
N PHE A 93 -7.51 -8.80 -4.29
CA PHE A 93 -8.31 -8.35 -5.41
C PHE A 93 -8.78 -6.91 -5.17
N SER A 94 -8.57 -6.04 -6.15
CA SER A 94 -9.21 -4.73 -6.24
C SER A 94 -9.78 -4.50 -7.62
N LEU A 95 -10.69 -3.52 -7.72
CA LEU A 95 -11.23 -3.03 -8.98
C LEU A 95 -10.79 -1.59 -9.19
N GLU A 96 -10.23 -1.33 -10.37
CA GLU A 96 -9.82 0.00 -10.80
C GLU A 96 -10.32 0.23 -12.22
N ASN A 97 -11.12 1.29 -12.43
CA ASN A 97 -11.63 1.65 -13.76
C ASN A 97 -12.31 0.47 -14.51
N GLY A 98 -13.02 -0.38 -13.77
CA GLY A 98 -13.68 -1.57 -14.32
C GLY A 98 -12.75 -2.75 -14.65
N LYS A 99 -11.45 -2.65 -14.35
CA LYS A 99 -10.47 -3.72 -14.49
C LYS A 99 -10.10 -4.31 -13.15
N ILE A 100 -9.86 -5.61 -13.14
CA ILE A 100 -9.27 -6.33 -12.01
C ILE A 100 -7.83 -5.86 -11.87
N ARG A 101 -7.49 -5.36 -10.68
CA ARG A 101 -6.14 -5.00 -10.33
C ARG A 101 -5.71 -5.75 -9.07
N PRO A 102 -4.63 -6.55 -9.14
CA PRO A 102 -4.02 -7.07 -7.95
C PRO A 102 -3.33 -5.93 -7.18
N VAL A 103 -3.55 -5.85 -5.88
CA VAL A 103 -2.91 -4.85 -5.02
C VAL A 103 -2.16 -5.57 -3.92
N ARG A 104 -0.91 -5.17 -3.69
CA ARG A 104 -0.09 -5.67 -2.59
C ARG A 104 0.27 -4.54 -1.66
N ASP A 105 0.03 -4.77 -0.36
CA ASP A 105 0.59 -3.92 0.67
C ASP A 105 2.10 -4.21 0.82
N ASP A 106 2.93 -3.22 0.56
CA ASP A 106 4.39 -3.37 0.53
C ASP A 106 5.08 -2.11 1.07
N VAL A 107 6.40 -2.20 1.27
CA VAL A 107 7.21 -1.05 1.71
C VAL A 107 7.09 0.07 0.68
N ARG A 108 6.71 1.27 1.16
CA ARG A 108 6.50 2.46 0.33
C ARG A 108 7.66 3.43 0.45
N THR A 109 8.11 3.96 -0.68
CA THR A 109 9.23 4.91 -0.77
C THR A 109 8.88 6.19 -1.51
N ALA A 110 7.76 6.22 -2.21
CA ALA A 110 7.32 7.36 -3.01
C ALA A 110 5.88 7.71 -2.62
N TRP A 111 5.64 8.99 -2.35
CA TRP A 111 4.31 9.50 -2.05
C TRP A 111 3.46 9.59 -3.32
N GLU A 112 2.17 9.31 -3.14
CA GLU A 112 1.14 9.56 -4.13
C GLU A 112 0.45 10.89 -3.77
N GLN A 113 -0.89 10.93 -3.84
CA GLN A 113 -1.68 12.14 -3.63
C GLN A 113 -1.53 12.72 -2.21
N GLY A 114 -1.28 14.03 -2.10
CA GLY A 114 -1.20 14.73 -0.82
C GLY A 114 -2.54 15.31 -0.37
N TYR A 115 -2.90 15.12 0.90
CA TYR A 115 -4.15 15.66 1.46
C TYR A 115 -3.89 16.55 2.67
N SER A 116 -4.55 17.71 2.69
CA SER A 116 -4.39 18.76 3.71
C SER A 116 -5.62 19.66 3.76
N PRO A 117 -5.74 20.58 4.74
CA PRO A 117 -6.80 21.61 4.72
C PRO A 117 -6.96 22.34 3.38
N GLN A 118 -5.91 22.45 2.56
CA GLN A 118 -5.94 23.09 1.25
C GLN A 118 -6.79 22.34 0.19
N ASN A 119 -7.04 21.03 0.36
CA ASN A 119 -7.89 20.23 -0.55
C ASN A 119 -8.89 19.31 0.18
N MET A 120 -9.06 19.50 1.48
CA MET A 120 -10.07 18.83 2.29
C MET A 120 -11.27 19.77 2.49
N VAL A 121 -12.48 19.26 2.25
CA VAL A 121 -13.74 19.97 2.52
C VAL A 121 -14.10 19.89 4.00
N LYS A 122 -13.71 18.80 4.68
CA LYS A 122 -13.86 18.63 6.12
C LYS A 122 -12.51 18.33 6.76
N PRO A 123 -12.25 18.86 7.97
CA PRO A 123 -11.00 18.59 8.68
C PRO A 123 -10.73 17.10 8.83
N LEU A 124 -9.44 16.76 8.80
CA LEU A 124 -8.94 15.40 9.05
C LEU A 124 -9.40 14.93 10.44
N ARG A 125 -10.17 13.84 10.48
CA ARG A 125 -10.49 13.14 11.73
C ARG A 125 -9.51 12.00 11.94
N ARG A 126 -9.03 11.89 13.18
CA ARG A 126 -8.07 10.88 13.61
C ARG A 126 -8.68 10.09 14.75
N SER A 127 -8.60 8.78 14.69
CA SER A 127 -8.89 7.89 15.80
C SER A 127 -7.73 6.92 16.01
N ALA A 128 -7.55 6.46 17.23
CA ALA A 128 -6.61 5.40 17.55
C ALA A 128 -7.35 4.34 18.37
N ASP A 129 -7.14 3.07 18.05
CA ASP A 129 -7.65 1.96 18.83
C ASP A 129 -6.62 1.57 19.89
N PRO A 130 -6.87 1.88 21.18
CA PRO A 130 -5.94 1.54 22.26
C PRO A 130 -5.84 0.02 22.41
N HIS A 131 -4.70 -0.47 22.89
CA HIS A 131 -4.54 -1.89 23.19
C HIS A 131 -5.49 -2.31 24.31
N LYS A 132 -6.17 -3.43 24.11
CA LYS A 132 -7.08 -4.03 25.08
C LYS A 132 -6.53 -5.39 25.51
N HIS A 133 -6.95 -5.85 26.69
CA HIS A 133 -6.56 -7.17 27.20
C HIS A 133 -7.09 -8.31 26.33
N ASP A 134 -8.20 -8.10 25.61
CA ASP A 134 -8.84 -9.07 24.73
C ASP A 134 -8.39 -8.97 23.26
N ASP A 135 -7.43 -8.10 22.93
CA ASP A 135 -6.81 -8.08 21.61
C ASP A 135 -6.08 -9.41 21.34
N HIS A 136 -6.01 -9.80 20.07
CA HIS A 136 -5.21 -10.97 19.68
C HIS A 136 -3.71 -10.70 19.93
N ASP A 137 -3.06 -11.62 20.62
CA ASP A 137 -1.62 -11.61 20.92
C ASP A 137 -0.88 -12.70 20.14
N GLY A 138 -1.45 -13.18 19.04
CA GLY A 138 -0.83 -14.15 18.15
C GLY A 138 -1.67 -14.44 16.92
N VAL A 139 -1.03 -14.98 15.90
CA VAL A 139 -1.70 -15.50 14.70
C VAL A 139 -1.29 -16.96 14.49
N GLU A 140 -2.25 -17.80 14.16
CA GLU A 140 -2.06 -19.18 13.72
C GLU A 140 -2.40 -19.26 12.23
N VAL A 141 -1.44 -19.67 11.41
CA VAL A 141 -1.69 -19.87 9.98
C VAL A 141 -1.74 -21.37 9.69
N GLU A 142 -2.91 -21.83 9.29
CA GLU A 142 -3.15 -23.19 8.80
C GLU A 142 -2.87 -23.24 7.29
N TYR A 143 -2.05 -24.19 6.86
CA TYR A 143 -1.66 -24.41 5.47
C TYR A 143 -1.48 -25.92 5.20
N ILE A 144 -1.44 -26.32 3.93
CA ILE A 144 -1.15 -27.72 3.55
C ILE A 144 0.34 -27.86 3.29
N ASP A 145 1.07 -28.63 4.11
CA ASP A 145 2.50 -28.82 3.90
C ASP A 145 2.77 -29.74 2.72
N SER A 146 3.56 -29.27 1.75
CA SER A 146 4.00 -30.10 0.62
C SER A 146 4.85 -31.32 1.05
N ASN A 147 5.44 -31.29 2.24
CA ASN A 147 6.11 -32.43 2.87
C ASN A 147 5.10 -33.36 3.55
N GLY A 148 4.37 -34.12 2.74
CA GLY A 148 3.43 -35.13 3.22
C GLY A 148 1.96 -34.80 2.97
N TRP A 149 1.66 -33.61 2.43
CA TRP A 149 0.32 -33.17 2.05
C TRP A 149 -0.67 -33.23 3.23
N VAL A 150 -0.23 -32.72 4.38
CA VAL A 150 -1.01 -32.68 5.62
C VAL A 150 -1.24 -31.25 6.06
N GLU A 151 -2.38 -31.01 6.70
CA GLU A 151 -2.67 -29.75 7.37
C GLU A 151 -1.63 -29.50 8.47
N SER A 152 -1.03 -28.32 8.43
CA SER A 152 -0.01 -27.87 9.35
C SER A 152 -0.31 -26.46 9.81
N VAL A 153 0.03 -26.15 11.06
CA VAL A 153 -0.20 -24.83 11.65
C VAL A 153 1.15 -24.22 12.01
N VAL A 154 1.38 -22.99 11.54
CA VAL A 154 2.55 -22.21 11.93
C VAL A 154 2.15 -21.07 12.87
N GLN A 155 2.87 -20.99 13.99
CA GLN A 155 2.66 -20.02 15.04
C GLN A 155 3.41 -18.72 14.71
N CYS A 156 2.68 -17.62 14.64
CA CYS A 156 3.22 -16.29 14.35
C CYS A 156 3.08 -15.43 15.60
N ARG A 157 4.23 -15.07 16.21
CA ARG A 157 4.32 -14.37 17.49
C ARG A 157 5.41 -13.30 17.42
N LEU A 158 5.12 -12.13 17.98
CA LEU A 158 6.09 -11.07 18.20
C LEU A 158 6.76 -11.23 19.57
N PRO A 159 7.96 -10.64 19.78
CA PRO A 159 8.55 -10.58 21.11
C PRO A 159 7.57 -9.97 22.12
N GLY A 160 7.31 -10.72 23.20
CA GLY A 160 6.37 -10.36 24.27
C GLY A 160 4.94 -10.90 24.10
N ASP A 161 4.63 -11.54 22.98
CA ASP A 161 3.35 -12.23 22.80
C ASP A 161 3.28 -13.49 23.65
N ALA A 162 2.22 -13.63 24.46
CA ALA A 162 1.99 -14.83 25.28
C ALA A 162 1.23 -15.93 24.52
N GLY A 163 0.55 -15.58 23.42
CA GLY A 163 -0.26 -16.49 22.61
C GLY A 163 -1.53 -16.95 23.33
N LEU A 164 -2.07 -16.13 24.23
CA LEU A 164 -3.29 -16.42 25.00
C LEU A 164 -4.55 -16.36 24.13
N ARG A 165 -4.57 -15.45 23.16
CA ARG A 165 -5.69 -15.25 22.23
C ARG A 165 -5.17 -15.09 20.82
N VAL A 166 -5.34 -16.15 20.03
CA VAL A 166 -4.78 -16.23 18.67
C VAL A 166 -5.87 -16.05 17.62
N GLU A 167 -5.57 -15.29 16.58
CA GLU A 167 -6.40 -15.28 15.37
C GLU A 167 -5.98 -16.45 14.48
N LYS A 168 -6.95 -17.28 14.09
CA LYS A 168 -6.72 -18.41 13.19
C LYS A 168 -7.01 -18.03 11.76
N ILE A 169 -6.07 -18.26 10.87
CA ILE A 169 -6.17 -17.95 9.45
C ILE A 169 -5.88 -19.20 8.65
N LYS A 170 -6.81 -19.58 7.78
CA LYS A 170 -6.55 -20.57 6.74
C LYS A 170 -5.90 -19.89 5.53
N LEU A 171 -4.77 -20.42 5.09
CA LEU A 171 -4.01 -19.93 3.95
C LEU A 171 -3.92 -21.01 2.88
N ASP A 172 -5.01 -21.11 2.10
CA ASP A 172 -5.08 -21.99 0.95
C ASP A 172 -4.15 -21.50 -0.19
N GLY A 173 -3.54 -22.43 -0.92
CA GLY A 173 -2.64 -22.12 -2.03
C GLY A 173 -1.17 -21.93 -1.70
N VAL A 174 -0.81 -21.91 -0.41
CA VAL A 174 0.59 -21.83 0.06
C VAL A 174 0.97 -23.14 0.74
N THR A 175 2.04 -23.77 0.27
CA THR A 175 2.46 -25.11 0.72
C THR A 175 3.81 -25.14 1.44
N ASP A 176 4.39 -23.96 1.68
CA ASP A 176 5.68 -23.78 2.32
C ASP A 176 5.52 -23.12 3.70
N ARG A 177 6.15 -23.71 4.73
CA ARG A 177 6.11 -23.24 6.12
C ARG A 177 6.59 -21.80 6.26
N THR A 178 7.68 -21.45 5.57
CA THR A 178 8.29 -20.12 5.69
C THR A 178 7.35 -19.05 5.13
N ARG A 179 6.73 -19.30 3.97
CA ARG A 179 5.76 -18.39 3.37
C ARG A 179 4.49 -18.24 4.22
N ALA A 180 3.97 -19.34 4.77
CA ALA A 180 2.85 -19.29 5.70
C ALA A 180 3.20 -18.46 6.96
N TRP A 181 4.40 -18.63 7.49
CA TRP A 181 4.88 -17.83 8.63
C TRP A 181 5.01 -16.35 8.30
N ARG A 182 5.59 -15.99 7.14
CA ARG A 182 5.71 -14.58 6.70
C ARG A 182 4.34 -13.92 6.57
N PHE A 183 3.36 -14.64 6.01
CA PHE A 183 1.98 -14.16 5.90
C PHE A 183 1.40 -13.86 7.28
N GLY A 184 1.51 -14.80 8.23
CA GLY A 184 0.97 -14.62 9.58
C GLY A 184 1.72 -13.55 10.39
N MET A 185 3.03 -13.42 10.24
CA MET A 185 3.81 -12.36 10.89
C MET A 185 3.44 -10.98 10.39
N ARG A 186 3.22 -10.81 9.08
CA ARG A 186 2.74 -9.56 8.50
C ARG A 186 1.38 -9.17 9.09
N HIS A 187 0.45 -10.13 9.16
CA HIS A 187 -0.88 -9.92 9.77
C HIS A 187 -0.78 -9.55 11.26
N ARG A 188 0.03 -10.29 12.03
CA ARG A 188 0.27 -10.03 13.45
C ARG A 188 0.86 -8.64 13.68
N ARG A 189 1.77 -8.19 12.82
CA ARG A 189 2.37 -6.85 12.89
C ARG A 189 1.39 -5.75 12.50
N ALA A 190 0.55 -5.98 11.50
CA ALA A 190 -0.54 -5.07 11.17
C ALA A 190 -1.46 -4.85 12.39
N MET A 191 -1.87 -5.92 13.09
CA MET A 191 -2.66 -5.81 14.32
C MET A 191 -1.97 -4.97 15.40
N LYS A 192 -0.64 -5.03 15.53
CA LYS A 192 0.11 -4.29 16.57
C LYS A 192 0.33 -2.83 16.21
N TYR A 193 0.66 -2.55 14.95
CA TYR A 193 1.19 -1.24 14.54
C TYR A 193 0.20 -0.39 13.75
N ARG A 194 -0.80 -0.99 13.10
CA ARG A 194 -1.81 -0.29 12.29
C ARG A 194 -3.08 -0.04 13.08
N ARG A 195 -2.96 0.80 14.12
CA ARG A 195 -4.03 1.09 15.10
C ARG A 195 -4.61 2.49 14.99
N LYS A 196 -4.14 3.32 14.06
CA LYS A 196 -4.68 4.65 13.81
C LYS A 196 -5.52 4.62 12.55
N GLN A 197 -6.71 5.22 12.61
CA GLN A 197 -7.59 5.41 11.47
C GLN A 197 -7.75 6.90 11.20
N TYR A 198 -7.95 7.20 9.93
CA TYR A 198 -8.11 8.53 9.40
C TYR A 198 -9.39 8.57 8.57
N SER A 199 -10.16 9.63 8.70
CA SER A 199 -11.29 9.89 7.82
C SER A 199 -11.34 11.37 7.47
N PHE A 200 -11.51 11.67 6.19
CA PHE A 200 -11.61 13.04 5.68
C PHE A 200 -12.50 13.07 4.44
N GLN A 201 -12.89 14.28 4.02
CA GLN A 201 -13.71 14.48 2.84
C GLN A 201 -13.01 15.45 1.91
N THR A 202 -12.96 15.14 0.63
CA THR A 202 -12.40 16.00 -0.42
C THR A 202 -13.47 16.29 -1.47
N GLU A 203 -13.13 17.20 -2.38
CA GLU A 203 -13.83 17.24 -3.67
C GLU A 203 -13.38 16.06 -4.56
N LEU A 204 -13.20 16.30 -5.87
CA LEU A 204 -12.75 15.29 -6.84
C LEU A 204 -11.32 14.78 -6.63
N ALA A 205 -10.49 15.47 -5.83
CA ALA A 205 -9.12 15.07 -5.54
C ALA A 205 -9.02 13.66 -4.90
N GLY A 206 -10.08 13.20 -4.23
CA GLY A 206 -10.15 11.87 -3.67
C GLY A 206 -10.20 10.75 -4.72
N LEU A 207 -10.70 11.04 -5.92
CA LEU A 207 -10.81 10.08 -7.02
C LEU A 207 -9.46 9.77 -7.68
N ASN A 208 -8.42 10.55 -7.39
CA ASN A 208 -7.06 10.30 -7.87
C ASN A 208 -6.32 9.27 -7.00
N SER A 209 -6.85 8.94 -5.83
CA SER A 209 -6.34 7.86 -4.98
C SER A 209 -6.98 6.52 -5.32
N GLN A 210 -6.36 5.46 -4.86
CA GLN A 210 -6.79 4.08 -5.05
C GLN A 210 -6.67 3.32 -3.72
N TYR A 211 -7.23 2.11 -3.68
CA TYR A 211 -7.04 1.24 -2.53
C TYR A 211 -5.54 0.99 -2.28
N LEU A 212 -5.11 1.21 -1.04
CA LEU A 212 -3.72 1.19 -0.57
C LEU A 212 -2.80 2.21 -1.24
N SER A 213 -3.33 3.31 -1.78
CA SER A 213 -2.51 4.48 -2.13
C SER A 213 -1.76 5.00 -0.90
N TYR A 214 -0.46 5.26 -1.06
CA TYR A 214 0.40 5.77 0.02
C TYR A 214 0.44 7.30 0.02
N VAL A 215 -0.23 7.89 1.00
CA VAL A 215 -0.54 9.33 1.00
C VAL A 215 -0.04 10.00 2.27
N PRO A 216 0.53 11.21 2.18
CA PRO A 216 0.78 12.04 3.34
C PRO A 216 -0.49 12.82 3.69
N LEU A 217 -0.96 12.70 4.93
CA LEU A 217 -2.06 13.50 5.45
C LEU A 217 -1.50 14.61 6.34
N VAL A 218 -1.93 15.84 6.13
CA VAL A 218 -1.61 16.99 6.98
C VAL A 218 -2.91 17.50 7.59
N GLY A 219 -2.90 17.73 8.91
CA GLY A 219 -4.05 18.22 9.66
C GLY A 219 -3.91 19.69 10.04
N GLU A 220 -4.74 20.13 10.98
CA GLU A 220 -4.64 21.47 11.63
C GLU A 220 -4.03 21.38 13.04
N ASP A 221 -3.47 20.22 13.39
CA ASP A 221 -2.86 19.96 14.69
C ASP A 221 -1.59 20.81 14.88
N GLN A 222 -1.56 21.66 15.90
CA GLN A 222 -0.42 22.58 16.15
C GLN A 222 0.93 21.87 16.36
N ASP A 223 0.90 20.64 16.86
CA ASP A 223 2.11 19.83 17.12
C ASP A 223 2.59 19.03 15.89
N TYR A 224 1.86 19.09 14.77
CA TYR A 224 2.13 18.34 13.54
C TYR A 224 2.34 19.29 12.36
N GLY A 225 2.50 18.70 11.17
CA GLY A 225 2.75 19.42 9.93
C GLY A 225 1.72 20.50 9.62
N GLN A 226 2.21 21.53 8.94
CA GLN A 226 1.48 22.67 8.42
C GLN A 226 1.35 22.52 6.89
N SER A 227 0.30 23.12 6.32
CA SER A 227 0.10 23.16 4.88
C SER A 227 -0.23 24.57 4.41
N ALA A 228 0.32 24.96 3.26
CA ALA A 228 0.09 26.26 2.65
C ALA A 228 0.00 26.15 1.12
N ILE A 229 -0.36 27.24 0.44
CA ILE A 229 -0.27 27.35 -1.01
C ILE A 229 1.07 27.97 -1.42
N MET A 230 1.73 27.41 -2.43
CA MET A 230 2.94 27.97 -3.03
C MET A 230 2.59 29.20 -3.87
N VAL A 231 2.96 30.38 -3.39
CA VAL A 231 2.76 31.66 -4.09
C VAL A 231 3.81 31.88 -5.17
N SER A 232 5.06 31.52 -4.88
CA SER A 232 6.14 31.55 -5.87
C SER A 232 7.29 30.62 -5.46
N ILE A 233 8.09 30.25 -6.46
CA ILE A 233 9.36 29.54 -6.29
C ILE A 233 10.39 30.21 -7.20
N SER A 234 11.56 30.51 -6.65
CA SER A 234 12.63 31.24 -7.35
C SER A 234 14.01 30.75 -6.94
N ASP A 235 15.02 31.08 -7.75
CA ASP A 235 16.39 30.64 -7.50
C ASP A 235 17.07 31.53 -6.45
N ASN A 236 17.63 30.88 -5.44
CA ASN A 236 18.43 31.52 -4.40
C ASN A 236 19.79 30.81 -4.32
N GLY A 237 20.66 31.08 -5.30
CA GLY A 237 22.01 30.51 -5.34
C GLY A 237 22.02 29.00 -5.62
N GLY A 238 21.09 28.52 -6.46
CA GLY A 238 20.91 27.10 -6.77
C GLY A 238 19.92 26.37 -5.86
N GLN A 239 19.53 26.96 -4.72
CA GLN A 239 18.46 26.46 -3.86
C GLN A 239 17.11 27.06 -4.26
N ALA A 240 16.01 26.37 -3.91
CA ALA A 240 14.67 26.89 -4.09
C ALA A 240 14.32 27.84 -2.94
N LEU A 241 13.99 29.09 -3.26
CA LEU A 241 13.30 30.02 -2.37
C LEU A 241 11.80 29.99 -2.68
N ILE A 242 11.03 29.43 -1.75
CA ILE A 242 9.58 29.28 -1.82
C ILE A 242 8.93 30.36 -0.98
N TYR A 243 7.89 31.01 -1.51
CA TYR A 243 6.97 31.85 -0.73
C TYR A 243 5.62 31.15 -0.57
N THR A 244 5.08 31.16 0.66
CA THR A 244 3.80 30.54 1.02
C THR A 244 2.71 31.56 1.30
N SER A 245 1.44 31.16 1.15
CA SER A 245 0.26 32.00 1.43
C SER A 245 0.14 32.40 2.89
N GLU A 246 0.38 31.47 3.82
CA GLU A 246 0.44 31.73 5.26
C GLU A 246 1.87 31.63 5.83
N PRO A 247 2.17 32.34 6.94
CA PRO A 247 3.40 32.17 7.69
C PRO A 247 3.57 30.73 8.18
N LEU A 248 4.82 30.27 8.27
CA LEU A 248 5.14 28.94 8.76
C LEU A 248 5.80 29.01 10.13
N GLN A 249 5.34 28.19 11.06
CA GLN A 249 5.88 28.11 12.40
C GLN A 249 7.10 27.19 12.44
N TRP A 250 8.27 27.75 12.75
CA TRP A 250 9.52 27.01 12.96
C TRP A 250 9.70 26.68 14.43
N ILE A 251 10.19 25.47 14.70
CA ILE A 251 10.50 25.02 16.07
C ILE A 251 12.01 25.08 16.31
N ASP A 252 12.43 25.94 17.24
CA ASP A 252 13.84 26.09 17.60
C ASP A 252 14.49 24.74 17.98
N GLY A 253 15.69 24.50 17.44
CA GLY A 253 16.47 23.29 17.70
C GLY A 253 15.97 22.03 17.01
N LYS A 254 14.98 22.11 16.11
CA LYS A 254 14.52 20.97 15.29
C LYS A 254 14.82 21.18 13.81
N ASP A 255 15.18 20.10 13.13
CA ASP A 255 15.29 20.07 11.68
C ASP A 255 13.90 20.04 11.04
N HIS A 256 13.72 20.86 10.02
CA HIS A 256 12.47 20.96 9.27
C HIS A 256 12.63 20.48 7.83
N VAL A 257 11.50 20.12 7.26
CA VAL A 257 11.40 19.69 5.88
C VAL A 257 10.24 20.35 5.17
N VAL A 258 10.36 20.44 3.85
CA VAL A 258 9.31 20.89 2.95
C VAL A 258 9.08 19.86 1.86
N ALA A 259 7.82 19.60 1.56
CA ALA A 259 7.39 18.85 0.39
C ALA A 259 6.36 19.70 -0.38
N TYR A 260 6.12 19.36 -1.64
CA TYR A 260 5.06 20.03 -2.41
C TYR A 260 4.28 19.05 -3.27
N ARG A 261 3.01 19.38 -3.53
CA ARG A 261 2.13 18.68 -4.46
C ARG A 261 2.40 19.17 -5.89
N ASN A 262 2.74 18.26 -6.81
CA ASN A 262 2.95 18.58 -8.22
C ASN A 262 1.61 18.71 -8.97
N ALA A 263 1.67 19.01 -10.27
CA ALA A 263 0.49 19.18 -11.12
C ALA A 263 -0.33 17.89 -11.33
N GLN A 264 0.28 16.73 -11.11
CA GLN A 264 -0.36 15.41 -11.14
C GLN A 264 -0.99 15.05 -9.78
N GLY A 265 -0.77 15.88 -8.76
CA GLY A 265 -1.26 15.71 -7.41
C GLY A 265 -0.35 14.89 -6.50
N ASP A 266 0.75 14.34 -7.02
CA ASP A 266 1.72 13.57 -6.23
C ASP A 266 2.60 14.49 -5.38
N VAL A 267 3.02 13.99 -4.23
CA VAL A 267 3.91 14.73 -3.33
C VAL A 267 5.38 14.48 -3.67
N VAL A 268 6.10 15.57 -3.90
CA VAL A 268 7.55 15.58 -4.16
C VAL A 268 8.28 16.07 -2.91
N GLY A 269 9.24 15.27 -2.44
CA GLY A 269 9.97 15.48 -1.20
C GLY A 269 9.72 14.36 -0.18
N PRO A 270 9.97 14.60 1.12
CA PRO A 270 10.39 15.86 1.72
C PRO A 270 11.86 16.23 1.46
N PHE A 271 12.16 17.53 1.44
CA PHE A 271 13.51 18.11 1.34
C PHE A 271 13.86 18.88 2.61
N ALA A 272 15.13 18.93 2.99
CA ALA A 272 15.57 19.75 4.11
C ALA A 272 15.22 21.22 3.87
N ALA A 273 14.67 21.86 4.91
CA ALA A 273 14.15 23.23 4.84
C ALA A 273 14.87 24.11 5.85
N SER A 274 15.18 25.34 5.45
CA SER A 274 15.71 26.41 6.31
C SER A 274 14.86 27.68 6.21
N PRO A 275 14.83 28.52 7.26
CA PRO A 275 14.09 29.78 7.20
C PRO A 275 14.56 30.67 6.05
N GLY A 276 13.61 31.25 5.31
CA GLY A 276 13.90 32.27 4.33
C GLY A 276 13.93 33.69 4.93
N PRO A 277 13.97 34.74 4.10
CA PRO A 277 14.04 36.14 4.53
C PRO A 277 12.80 36.64 5.29
N THR A 278 11.65 35.97 5.17
CA THR A 278 10.39 36.31 5.83
C THR A 278 9.74 35.08 6.47
N GLU A 279 8.76 35.29 7.35
CA GLU A 279 7.98 34.23 8.00
C GLU A 279 7.17 33.35 7.03
N ASN A 280 6.91 33.84 5.81
CA ASN A 280 6.23 33.14 4.72
C ASN A 280 7.23 32.53 3.70
N SER A 281 8.47 32.28 4.08
CA SER A 281 9.48 31.84 3.11
C SER A 281 10.36 30.69 3.61
N ILE A 282 10.68 29.79 2.68
CA ILE A 282 11.49 28.60 2.91
C ILE A 282 12.63 28.58 1.89
N ILE A 283 13.83 28.22 2.33
CA ILE A 283 14.95 27.84 1.46
C ILE A 283 15.12 26.32 1.54
N ALA A 284 15.15 25.63 0.39
CA ALA A 284 15.32 24.17 0.34
C ALA A 284 16.10 23.71 -0.90
N ASP A 285 16.85 22.61 -0.76
CA ASP A 285 17.60 21.96 -1.84
C ASP A 285 16.68 21.06 -2.69
N ILE A 286 15.80 21.68 -3.48
CA ILE A 286 14.85 20.98 -4.34
C ILE A 286 15.45 20.78 -5.74
N PRO A 287 15.56 19.54 -6.24
CA PRO A 287 16.02 19.28 -7.61
C PRO A 287 15.13 19.96 -8.66
N LYS A 288 15.76 20.53 -9.70
CA LYS A 288 15.04 21.06 -10.88
C LYS A 288 14.57 19.89 -11.78
N PRO A 289 13.48 20.06 -12.56
CA PRO A 289 12.69 21.29 -12.72
C PRO A 289 11.71 21.52 -11.56
N TRP A 290 11.53 22.79 -11.21
CA TRP A 290 10.56 23.22 -10.20
C TRP A 290 9.15 23.32 -10.77
N PRO A 291 8.10 23.22 -9.92
CA PRO A 291 6.72 23.32 -10.37
C PRO A 291 6.43 24.71 -10.96
N ILE A 292 5.55 24.73 -11.95
CA ILE A 292 5.04 25.97 -12.52
C ILE A 292 3.96 26.51 -11.57
N VAL A 293 4.15 27.74 -11.08
CA VAL A 293 3.13 28.45 -10.31
C VAL A 293 2.40 29.41 -11.23
N SER A 294 1.11 29.19 -11.46
CA SER A 294 0.30 29.99 -12.37
C SER A 294 -1.16 29.99 -11.96
N LEU A 295 -1.87 31.10 -12.19
CA LEU A 295 -3.32 31.22 -11.99
C LEU A 295 -4.17 30.39 -12.97
N LYS A 296 -3.54 29.76 -13.97
CA LYS A 296 -4.23 28.92 -14.97
C LYS A 296 -4.44 27.48 -14.52
N MET A 297 -3.83 27.08 -13.41
CA MET A 297 -3.93 25.74 -12.83
C MET A 297 -3.96 25.83 -11.31
N GLU A 298 -4.31 24.73 -10.65
CA GLU A 298 -4.23 24.66 -9.20
C GLU A 298 -2.76 24.87 -8.77
N PRO A 299 -2.48 25.87 -7.92
CA PRO A 299 -1.11 26.09 -7.44
C PRO A 299 -0.61 24.91 -6.62
N PRO A 300 0.72 24.66 -6.57
CA PRO A 300 1.28 23.63 -5.71
C PRO A 300 0.91 23.84 -4.25
N HIS A 301 0.54 22.76 -3.56
CA HIS A 301 0.36 22.79 -2.11
C HIS A 301 1.72 22.50 -1.46
N VAL A 302 2.07 23.26 -0.44
CA VAL A 302 3.28 23.10 0.36
C VAL A 302 2.91 22.35 1.63
N TYR A 303 3.71 21.35 1.99
CA TYR A 303 3.63 20.63 3.24
C TYR A 303 4.92 20.88 4.02
N PHE A 304 4.81 21.28 5.26
CA PHE A 304 5.95 21.75 6.05
C PHE A 304 5.86 21.23 7.48
N GLY A 305 7.00 20.91 8.09
CA GLY A 305 7.06 20.55 9.50
C GLY A 305 8.42 20.00 9.88
N THR A 306 8.53 19.40 11.05
CA THR A 306 9.77 18.74 11.46
C THR A 306 9.98 17.43 10.69
N VAL A 307 11.22 16.95 10.61
CA VAL A 307 11.57 15.70 9.89
C VAL A 307 10.65 14.53 10.24
N ASN A 308 10.22 14.41 11.51
CA ASN A 308 9.41 13.28 11.98
C ASN A 308 7.90 13.54 11.97
N ASP A 309 7.46 14.80 11.96
CA ASP A 309 6.06 15.16 12.23
C ASP A 309 5.44 16.07 11.15
N TRP A 310 6.04 16.19 9.95
CA TRP A 310 5.49 17.00 8.86
C TRP A 310 4.21 16.43 8.22
N CYS A 311 3.92 15.13 8.41
CA CYS A 311 2.66 14.52 7.96
C CYS A 311 2.33 13.26 8.77
N PHE A 312 1.13 12.74 8.54
CA PHE A 312 0.72 11.39 8.91
C PHE A 312 0.80 10.48 7.68
N PRO A 313 1.79 9.57 7.61
CA PRO A 313 1.84 8.55 6.57
C PRO A 313 0.61 7.63 6.67
N ALA A 314 -0.12 7.47 5.56
CA ALA A 314 -1.36 6.68 5.54
C ALA A 314 -1.50 5.83 4.28
N LEU A 315 -2.31 4.77 4.40
CA LEU A 315 -2.77 3.93 3.30
C LEU A 315 -4.28 4.10 3.19
N ILE A 316 -4.75 4.45 1.99
CA ILE A 316 -6.19 4.57 1.73
C ILE A 316 -6.85 3.19 1.79
N THR A 317 -7.93 3.06 2.56
CA THR A 317 -8.68 1.80 2.69
C THR A 317 -10.05 1.87 2.04
N GLU A 318 -10.62 3.07 1.88
CA GLU A 318 -11.94 3.25 1.27
C GLU A 318 -12.00 4.60 0.56
N ILE A 319 -12.62 4.61 -0.62
CA ILE A 319 -12.94 5.81 -1.40
C ILE A 319 -14.42 5.72 -1.75
N ASN A 320 -15.22 6.62 -1.20
CA ASN A 320 -16.67 6.56 -1.25
C ASN A 320 -17.24 7.87 -1.81
N PRO A 321 -17.50 7.95 -3.13
CA PRO A 321 -18.16 9.09 -3.76
C PRO A 321 -19.58 9.26 -3.20
N GLN A 322 -19.87 10.41 -2.59
CA GLN A 322 -21.18 10.70 -1.98
C GLN A 322 -22.11 11.46 -2.92
N SER A 323 -21.54 12.30 -3.78
CA SER A 323 -22.24 13.06 -4.82
C SER A 323 -21.30 13.25 -6.01
N THR A 324 -21.72 14.02 -7.01
CA THR A 324 -20.88 14.38 -8.16
C THR A 324 -19.55 14.98 -7.76
N ASP A 325 -19.51 15.73 -6.65
CA ASP A 325 -18.37 16.57 -6.29
C ASP A 325 -17.74 16.23 -4.94
N LEU A 326 -18.31 15.31 -4.15
CA LEU A 326 -17.83 14.99 -2.80
C LEU A 326 -17.40 13.54 -2.66
N VAL A 327 -16.22 13.33 -2.08
CA VAL A 327 -15.65 12.01 -1.84
C VAL A 327 -15.25 11.86 -0.38
N ASN A 328 -15.82 10.86 0.29
CA ASN A 328 -15.38 10.46 1.61
C ASN A 328 -14.21 9.47 1.47
N ILE A 329 -13.18 9.66 2.28
CA ILE A 329 -11.99 8.82 2.26
C ILE A 329 -11.73 8.29 3.67
N SER A 330 -11.49 6.99 3.75
CA SER A 330 -11.00 6.31 4.96
C SER A 330 -9.58 5.82 4.71
N ALA A 331 -8.74 5.91 5.72
CA ALA A 331 -7.36 5.46 5.66
C ALA A 331 -6.87 4.94 7.02
N VAL A 332 -5.75 4.23 7.00
CA VAL A 332 -5.07 3.70 8.19
C VAL A 332 -3.62 4.14 8.17
N ASN A 333 -2.95 4.17 9.33
CA ASN A 333 -1.54 4.54 9.35
C ASN A 333 -0.67 3.54 8.59
N TYR A 334 0.27 4.08 7.82
CA TYR A 334 1.41 3.32 7.32
C TYR A 334 2.42 3.15 8.46
N ASP A 335 2.99 1.96 8.59
CA ASP A 335 4.05 1.67 9.54
C ASP A 335 4.99 0.62 8.93
N ILE A 336 6.25 1.01 8.71
CA ILE A 336 7.25 0.13 8.08
C ILE A 336 7.49 -1.17 8.85
N ARG A 337 7.20 -1.19 10.16
CA ARG A 337 7.39 -2.37 11.01
C ARG A 337 6.39 -3.48 10.68
N VAL A 338 5.34 -3.22 9.90
CA VAL A 338 4.41 -4.23 9.38
C VAL A 338 5.13 -5.24 8.47
N TYR A 339 6.11 -4.78 7.71
CA TYR A 339 6.81 -5.55 6.67
C TYR A 339 8.11 -6.23 7.15
N ALA A 340 8.46 -6.04 8.43
CA ALA A 340 9.80 -6.38 8.92
C ALA A 340 10.14 -7.89 8.88
N ASP A 341 9.13 -8.77 8.78
CA ASP A 341 9.33 -10.22 8.68
C ASP A 341 9.11 -10.78 7.28
N ASP A 342 8.85 -9.94 6.27
CA ASP A 342 8.57 -10.41 4.91
C ASP A 342 9.76 -11.13 4.26
N ASN A 343 10.97 -10.92 4.78
CA ASN A 343 12.20 -11.56 4.32
C ASN A 343 12.84 -12.47 5.38
N ASN A 344 12.19 -12.63 6.54
CA ASN A 344 12.72 -13.45 7.63
C ASN A 344 12.24 -14.90 7.53
N TYR A 345 12.67 -15.71 8.48
CA TYR A 345 12.36 -17.13 8.58
C TYR A 345 11.76 -17.42 9.96
N PRO A 346 10.85 -18.41 10.06
CA PRO A 346 10.41 -18.91 11.35
C PRO A 346 11.64 -19.36 12.17
N GLN A 347 11.63 -19.09 13.47
CA GLN A 347 12.59 -19.71 14.37
C GLN A 347 12.31 -21.22 14.42
N ASP A 348 13.38 -22.02 14.50
CA ASP A 348 13.30 -23.48 14.56
C ASP A 348 12.61 -23.97 15.83
#